data_AF-A0A7R9VSE7-F1
#
_entry.id   AF-A0A7R9VSE7-F1
#
_cell.length_a   1.000
_cell.length_b   1.000
_cell.length_c   1.000
_cell.angle_alpha   90.00
_cell.angle_beta   90.00
_cell.angle_gamma   90.00
#
_symmetry.space_group_name_H-M   'P 1'
#
loop_
_entity.id
_entity.type
_entity.pdbx_description
1 polymer ?
#
loop_
_entity_poly.entity_id
_entity_poly.type
_entity_poly.pdbx_seq_one_letter_code
_entity_poly.pdbx_strand_id
1 'polypeptide(L)'
;ACTFVYGQIEENVRLEERKNRGHKWPPTYIPDTPGWKAISDRRFMQVAQMEESLNWRWNGYVESSRSAITTPNFTETGWGLTRAPQELVDTLREAIRTGLEKGEQSLERAIEVIEGPQAWFINRPDLTKRVLNELRPMHEAWAGIDLVGNNAYGFRLYRNESALFMHVD
;
A
#
# COMPACT_ATOMS: atom_id res chain seq x y z
N ALA A 1 -33.40 17.11 -15.13
CA ALA A 1 -32.03 17.36 -14.68
C ALA A 1 -31.50 16.08 -14.04
N CYS A 2 -30.56 15.39 -14.69
CA CYS A 2 -29.94 14.18 -14.16
C CYS A 2 -28.72 14.57 -13.34
N THR A 3 -28.77 14.27 -12.05
CA THR A 3 -27.69 14.48 -11.10
C THR A 3 -26.65 13.38 -11.32
N PHE A 4 -25.52 13.72 -11.94
CA PHE A 4 -24.35 12.84 -11.96
C PHE A 4 -23.78 12.75 -10.53
N VAL A 5 -23.92 11.59 -9.89
CA VAL A 5 -23.12 11.27 -8.70
C VAL A 5 -21.73 10.91 -9.22
N TYR A 6 -20.77 11.81 -9.04
CA TYR A 6 -19.37 11.61 -9.36
C TYR A 6 -18.86 10.31 -8.70
N GLY A 7 -18.47 9.31 -9.50
CA GLY A 7 -17.67 8.18 -9.04
C GLY A 7 -18.31 6.80 -9.01
N GLN A 8 -19.60 6.63 -9.34
CA GLN A 8 -20.20 5.29 -9.46
C GLN A 8 -20.78 5.07 -10.86
N ILE A 9 -20.26 4.05 -11.55
CA ILE A 9 -20.77 3.56 -12.83
C ILE A 9 -22.08 2.81 -12.54
N GLU A 10 -23.12 3.04 -13.35
CA GLU A 10 -24.38 2.29 -13.22
C GLU A 10 -24.14 0.78 -13.34
N GLU A 11 -24.88 -0.03 -12.58
CA GLU A 11 -24.64 -1.47 -12.46
C GLU A 11 -24.66 -2.20 -13.82
N ASN A 12 -25.56 -1.81 -14.72
CA ASN A 12 -25.62 -2.38 -16.08
C ASN A 12 -24.35 -2.06 -16.88
N VAL A 13 -23.87 -0.81 -16.79
CA VAL A 13 -22.64 -0.37 -17.45
C VAL A 13 -21.42 -1.06 -16.83
N ARG A 14 -21.40 -1.27 -15.50
CA ARG A 14 -20.34 -2.03 -14.82
C ARG A 14 -20.31 -3.50 -15.29
N LEU A 15 -21.47 -4.13 -15.45
CA LEU A 15 -21.58 -5.51 -15.93
C LEU A 15 -21.18 -5.66 -17.41
N GLU A 16 -21.50 -4.68 -18.24
CA GLU A 16 -21.03 -4.61 -19.63
C GLU A 16 -19.52 -4.41 -19.71
N GLU A 17 -18.97 -3.44 -18.98
CA GLU A 17 -17.52 -3.22 -18.86
C GLU A 17 -16.80 -4.48 -18.37
N ARG A 18 -17.39 -5.20 -17.41
CA ARG A 18 -16.85 -6.48 -16.93
C ARG A 18 -16.76 -7.53 -18.05
N LYS A 19 -17.78 -7.64 -18.89
CA LYS A 19 -17.78 -8.53 -20.07
C LYS A 19 -16.76 -8.06 -21.11
N ASN A 20 -16.74 -6.77 -21.42
CA ASN A 20 -15.84 -6.16 -22.40
C ASN A 20 -14.35 -6.35 -22.02
N ARG A 21 -14.04 -6.30 -20.72
CA ARG A 21 -12.69 -6.55 -20.18
C ARG A 21 -12.34 -8.02 -20.02
N GLY A 22 -13.24 -8.94 -20.41
CA GLY A 22 -13.00 -10.38 -20.39
C GLY A 22 -12.93 -11.02 -19.01
N HIS A 23 -13.44 -10.36 -17.96
CA HIS A 23 -13.40 -10.91 -16.60
C HIS A 23 -14.35 -12.12 -16.46
N LYS A 24 -13.83 -13.24 -15.93
CA LYS A 24 -14.59 -14.48 -15.70
C LYS A 24 -15.04 -14.63 -14.25
N TRP A 25 -16.13 -15.39 -14.03
CA TRP A 25 -16.60 -15.79 -12.70
C TRP A 25 -16.65 -17.33 -12.62
N PRO A 26 -16.16 -17.95 -11.53
CA PRO A 26 -15.40 -17.33 -10.45
C PRO A 26 -14.08 -16.75 -10.97
N PRO A 27 -13.53 -15.73 -10.31
CA PRO A 27 -12.26 -15.18 -10.72
C PRO A 27 -11.14 -16.18 -10.42
N THR A 28 -10.05 -16.11 -11.19
CA THR A 28 -8.86 -16.93 -10.99
C THR A 28 -7.88 -16.22 -10.06
N TYR A 29 -7.11 -17.00 -9.30
CA TYR A 29 -6.00 -16.46 -8.52
C TYR A 29 -4.91 -15.91 -9.45
N ILE A 30 -4.23 -14.85 -9.03
CA ILE A 30 -3.14 -14.22 -9.78
C ILE A 30 -1.94 -14.08 -8.86
N PRO A 31 -0.84 -14.83 -9.06
CA PRO A 31 -0.65 -15.85 -10.09
C PRO A 31 -1.45 -17.14 -9.80
N ASP A 32 -1.92 -17.83 -10.86
CA ASP A 32 -2.68 -19.08 -10.73
C ASP A 32 -1.75 -20.27 -10.44
N THR A 33 -1.28 -20.35 -9.19
CA THR A 33 -0.41 -21.44 -8.71
C THR A 33 -1.02 -22.12 -7.48
N PRO A 34 -0.77 -23.43 -7.27
CA PRO A 34 -1.28 -24.13 -6.09
C PRO A 34 -0.83 -23.51 -4.76
N GLY A 35 0.42 -23.02 -4.68
CA GLY A 35 0.96 -22.37 -3.49
C GLY A 35 0.28 -21.04 -3.18
N TRP A 36 0.09 -20.19 -4.20
CA TRP A 36 -0.60 -18.92 -4.03
C TRP A 36 -2.07 -19.09 -3.64
N LYS A 37 -2.74 -20.05 -4.28
CA LYS A 37 -4.10 -20.45 -3.92
C LYS A 37 -4.20 -20.89 -2.46
N ALA A 38 -3.29 -21.74 -1.99
CA ALA A 38 -3.30 -22.21 -0.60
C ALA A 38 -3.10 -21.08 0.42
N ILE A 39 -2.19 -20.14 0.15
CA ILE A 39 -1.95 -18.98 1.02
C ILE A 39 -3.17 -18.06 1.04
N SER A 40 -3.77 -17.82 -0.12
CA SER A 40 -4.95 -16.95 -0.27
C SER A 40 -6.20 -17.57 0.37
N ASP A 41 -6.47 -18.86 0.13
CA ASP A 41 -7.56 -19.59 0.76
C ASP A 41 -7.43 -19.57 2.30
N ARG A 42 -6.20 -19.77 2.82
CA ARG A 42 -5.92 -19.63 4.27
C ARG A 42 -6.21 -18.23 4.77
N ARG A 43 -5.86 -17.18 4.03
CA ARG A 43 -6.14 -15.80 4.43
C ARG A 43 -7.64 -15.53 4.46
N PHE A 44 -8.40 -15.97 3.46
CA PHE A 44 -9.85 -15.84 3.45
C PHE A 44 -10.51 -16.56 4.62
N MET A 45 -10.02 -17.74 5.00
CA MET A 45 -10.48 -18.44 6.21
C MET A 45 -10.22 -17.62 7.49
N GLN A 46 -9.05 -16.99 7.61
CA GLN A 46 -8.76 -16.13 8.76
C GLN A 46 -9.71 -14.93 8.83
N VAL A 47 -9.96 -14.26 7.70
CA VAL A 47 -10.92 -13.14 7.63
C VAL A 47 -12.34 -13.61 7.96
N ALA A 48 -12.73 -14.80 7.50
CA ALA A 48 -14.04 -15.38 7.81
C ALA A 48 -14.26 -15.56 9.32
N GLN A 49 -13.20 -15.82 10.10
CA GLN A 49 -13.27 -15.99 11.56
C GLN A 49 -13.39 -14.67 12.35
N MET A 50 -13.31 -13.51 11.70
CA MET A 50 -13.37 -12.19 12.37
C MET A 50 -14.82 -11.77 12.70
N GLU A 51 -15.45 -12.40 13.70
CA GLU A 51 -16.88 -12.23 14.00
C GLU A 51 -17.25 -10.87 14.59
N GLU A 52 -16.36 -10.28 15.38
CA GLU A 52 -16.70 -9.15 16.23
C GLU A 52 -16.65 -7.80 15.51
N SER A 53 -15.96 -7.70 14.37
CA SER A 53 -15.90 -6.46 13.59
C SER A 53 -16.21 -6.69 12.12
N LEU A 54 -17.47 -6.41 11.77
CA LEU A 54 -17.97 -6.50 10.38
C LEU A 54 -17.19 -5.58 9.43
N ASN A 55 -16.77 -4.40 9.90
CA ASN A 55 -15.97 -3.47 9.09
C ASN A 55 -14.56 -4.01 8.83
N TRP A 56 -13.88 -4.53 9.87
CA TRP A 56 -12.55 -5.13 9.71
C TRP A 56 -12.59 -6.39 8.85
N ARG A 57 -13.63 -7.21 9.00
CA ARG A 57 -13.87 -8.37 8.14
C ARG A 57 -14.08 -7.97 6.68
N TRP A 58 -14.90 -6.95 6.44
CA TRP A 58 -15.12 -6.43 5.09
C TRP A 58 -13.81 -5.93 4.46
N ASN A 59 -13.05 -5.09 5.16
CA ASN A 59 -11.75 -4.60 4.69
C ASN A 59 -10.78 -5.76 4.44
N GLY A 60 -10.71 -6.74 5.33
CA GLY A 60 -9.91 -7.95 5.15
C GLY A 60 -10.27 -8.72 3.89
N TYR A 61 -11.56 -8.84 3.54
CA TYR A 61 -11.98 -9.47 2.29
C TYR A 61 -11.58 -8.65 1.06
N VAL A 62 -11.75 -7.33 1.12
CA VAL A 62 -11.37 -6.43 0.03
C VAL A 62 -9.86 -6.49 -0.22
N GLU A 63 -9.05 -6.37 0.83
CA GLU A 63 -7.59 -6.44 0.76
C GLU A 63 -7.11 -7.81 0.25
N SER A 64 -7.66 -8.89 0.82
CA SER A 64 -7.31 -10.26 0.40
C SER A 64 -7.69 -10.51 -1.05
N SER A 65 -8.86 -10.03 -1.49
CA SER A 65 -9.29 -10.14 -2.89
C SER A 65 -8.38 -9.31 -3.82
N ARG A 66 -8.01 -8.10 -3.39
CA ARG A 66 -7.10 -7.24 -4.16
C ARG A 66 -5.76 -7.93 -4.37
N SER A 67 -5.18 -8.48 -3.32
CA SER A 67 -3.91 -9.20 -3.41
C SER A 67 -4.03 -10.51 -4.19
N ALA A 68 -5.07 -11.30 -3.96
CA ALA A 68 -5.13 -12.66 -4.48
C ALA A 68 -5.64 -12.75 -5.93
N ILE A 69 -6.51 -11.82 -6.34
CA ILE A 69 -7.34 -11.95 -7.54
C ILE A 69 -7.20 -10.75 -8.49
N THR A 70 -6.99 -9.55 -7.96
CA THR A 70 -7.09 -8.32 -8.79
C THR A 70 -5.73 -7.80 -9.22
N THR A 71 -4.76 -7.75 -8.30
CA THR A 71 -3.46 -7.12 -8.53
C THR A 71 -2.45 -8.21 -8.92
N PRO A 72 -1.95 -8.23 -10.16
CA PRO A 72 -0.85 -9.12 -10.51
C PRO A 72 0.40 -8.73 -9.72
N ASN A 73 1.23 -9.71 -9.38
CA ASN A 73 2.54 -9.40 -8.83
C ASN A 73 3.36 -8.64 -9.89
N PHE A 74 3.95 -7.51 -9.50
CA PHE A 74 4.87 -6.76 -10.36
C PHE A 74 6.19 -7.52 -10.60
N THR A 75 6.61 -8.35 -9.65
CA THR A 75 7.78 -9.26 -9.73
C THR A 75 7.33 -10.70 -9.46
N GLU A 76 8.17 -11.70 -9.70
CA GLU A 76 7.84 -13.11 -9.41
C GLU A 76 7.33 -13.32 -7.98
N THR A 77 7.90 -12.60 -7.00
CA THR A 77 7.61 -12.74 -5.57
C THR A 77 6.72 -11.63 -5.00
N GLY A 78 6.26 -10.68 -5.82
CA GLY A 78 5.46 -9.53 -5.36
C GLY A 78 6.24 -8.48 -4.54
N TRP A 79 7.55 -8.66 -4.38
CA TRP A 79 8.47 -7.70 -3.77
C TRP A 79 9.84 -7.78 -4.45
N GLY A 80 10.68 -6.76 -4.25
CA GLY A 80 12.04 -6.74 -4.75
C GLY A 80 12.92 -5.80 -3.93
N LEU A 81 14.24 -6.01 -4.02
CA LEU A 81 15.23 -5.13 -3.40
C LEU A 81 16.09 -4.49 -4.49
N THR A 82 16.24 -3.18 -4.43
CA THR A 82 17.12 -2.40 -5.31
C THR A 82 17.78 -1.29 -4.52
N ARG A 83 18.83 -0.67 -5.08
CA ARG A 83 19.52 0.47 -4.46
C ARG A 83 18.94 1.77 -4.98
N ALA A 84 18.49 2.62 -4.07
CA ALA A 84 18.20 4.01 -4.38
C ALA A 84 19.50 4.79 -4.66
N PRO A 85 19.43 5.96 -5.34
CA PRO A 85 20.57 6.83 -5.52
C PRO A 85 21.26 7.13 -4.19
N GLN A 86 22.58 6.91 -4.11
CA GLN A 86 23.32 6.98 -2.85
C GLN A 86 23.23 8.37 -2.21
N GLU A 87 23.33 9.43 -3.00
CA GLU A 87 23.27 10.80 -2.48
C GLU A 87 21.87 11.16 -1.95
N LEU A 88 20.79 10.61 -2.53
CA LEU A 88 19.44 10.72 -1.96
C LEU A 88 19.39 10.03 -0.60
N VAL A 89 19.90 8.80 -0.50
CA VAL A 89 19.95 8.04 0.76
C VAL A 89 20.73 8.81 1.83
N ASP A 90 21.90 9.34 1.48
CA ASP A 90 22.73 10.11 2.40
C ASP A 90 22.01 11.39 2.86
N THR A 91 21.33 12.08 1.94
CA THR A 91 20.49 13.25 2.27
C THR A 91 19.36 12.89 3.24
N LEU A 92 18.64 11.78 3.01
CA LEU A 92 17.55 11.34 3.89
C LEU A 92 18.08 10.93 5.27
N ARG A 93 19.26 10.28 5.35
CA ARG A 93 19.89 9.92 6.62
C ARG A 93 20.32 11.14 7.42
N GLU A 94 20.93 12.11 6.76
CA GLU A 94 21.32 13.38 7.38
C GLU A 94 20.10 14.16 7.85
N ALA A 95 19.02 14.15 7.07
CA ALA A 95 17.75 14.75 7.43
C ALA A 95 17.16 14.18 8.71
N ILE A 96 17.22 12.87 8.90
CA ILE A 96 16.78 12.21 10.14
C ILE A 96 17.67 12.62 11.31
N ARG A 97 18.99 12.54 11.15
CA ARG A 97 19.96 12.86 12.22
C ARG A 97 19.83 14.29 12.70
N THR A 98 19.87 15.24 11.77
CA THR A 98 19.75 16.67 12.10
C THR A 98 18.38 17.00 12.68
N GLY A 99 17.30 16.37 12.19
CA GLY A 99 15.97 16.53 12.77
C GLY A 99 15.90 16.07 14.23
N LEU A 100 16.54 14.95 14.56
CA LEU A 100 16.64 14.45 15.94
C LEU A 100 17.52 15.34 16.84
N GLU A 101 18.69 15.77 16.34
CA GLU A 101 19.62 16.63 17.08
C GLU A 101 19.01 18.00 17.42
N LYS A 102 18.19 18.53 16.52
CA LYS A 102 17.51 19.82 16.70
C LYS A 102 16.22 19.73 17.51
N GLY A 103 15.74 18.53 17.83
CA GLY A 103 14.47 18.36 18.52
C GLY A 103 13.25 18.64 17.62
N GLU A 104 13.39 18.51 16.30
CA GLU A 104 12.32 18.74 15.32
C GLU A 104 11.33 17.57 15.23
N GLN A 105 11.61 16.45 15.91
CA GLN A 105 10.69 15.33 16.03
C GLN A 105 9.47 15.67 16.86
N SER A 106 8.30 15.28 16.36
CA SER A 106 7.05 15.27 17.11
C SER A 106 6.55 13.85 17.32
N LEU A 107 5.61 13.66 18.23
CA LEU A 107 4.84 12.41 18.23
C LEU A 107 3.92 12.42 17.02
N GLU A 108 3.94 11.33 16.25
CA GLU A 108 2.98 11.15 15.17
C GLU A 108 1.56 11.04 15.74
N ARG A 109 0.52 11.25 14.93
CA ARG A 109 -0.84 10.85 15.32
C ARG A 109 -0.86 9.37 15.75
N ALA A 110 -1.61 9.03 16.79
CA ALA A 110 -1.83 7.63 17.14
C ALA A 110 -2.55 6.91 15.99
N ILE A 111 -1.90 5.87 15.45
CA ILE A 111 -2.39 5.07 14.35
C ILE A 111 -2.82 3.73 14.91
N GLU A 112 -4.09 3.38 14.69
CA GLU A 112 -4.74 2.20 15.27
C GLU A 112 -4.06 0.87 14.91
N VAL A 113 -3.33 0.82 13.79
CA VAL A 113 -2.63 -0.38 13.31
C VAL A 113 -1.19 -0.51 13.80
N ILE A 114 -0.74 0.37 14.70
CA ILE A 114 0.61 0.34 15.30
C ILE A 114 0.49 0.03 16.78
N GLU A 115 1.02 -1.11 17.19
CA GLU A 115 1.20 -1.48 18.59
C GLU A 115 2.52 -0.95 19.15
N GLY A 116 2.56 -0.81 20.47
CA GLY A 116 3.73 -0.34 21.20
C GLY A 116 3.78 1.19 21.32
N PRO A 117 4.97 1.76 21.55
CA PRO A 117 5.07 3.18 21.80
C PRO A 117 4.80 4.02 20.55
N GLN A 118 4.16 5.17 20.75
CA GLN A 118 3.85 6.12 19.68
C GLN A 118 5.12 6.56 18.94
N ALA A 119 5.09 6.43 17.62
CA ALA A 119 6.21 6.73 16.74
C ALA A 119 6.57 8.22 16.78
N TRP A 120 7.84 8.52 16.54
CA TRP A 120 8.26 9.87 16.23
C TRP A 120 8.02 10.18 14.75
N PHE A 121 7.76 11.43 14.46
CA PHE A 121 7.62 11.94 13.11
C PHE A 121 8.54 13.12 12.89
N ILE A 122 9.29 13.10 11.80
CA ILE A 122 10.10 14.24 11.34
C ILE A 122 9.54 14.70 10.01
N ASN A 123 8.94 15.90 10.00
CA ASN A 123 8.38 16.46 8.78
C ASN A 123 9.47 17.07 7.91
N ARG A 124 9.61 16.60 6.66
CA ARG A 124 10.57 17.11 5.67
C ARG A 124 9.91 17.41 4.34
N PRO A 125 9.02 18.41 4.29
CA PRO A 125 8.29 18.75 3.08
C PRO A 125 9.23 19.16 1.93
N ASP A 126 10.40 19.72 2.27
CA ASP A 126 11.46 20.07 1.35
C ASP A 126 12.02 18.87 0.56
N LEU A 127 11.96 17.65 1.13
CA LEU A 127 12.47 16.44 0.48
C LEU A 127 11.40 15.65 -0.29
N THR A 128 10.11 15.92 -0.07
CA THR A 128 9.01 15.12 -0.63
C THR A 128 9.03 15.07 -2.16
N LYS A 129 9.08 16.24 -2.82
CA LYS A 129 9.14 16.35 -4.29
C LYS A 129 10.39 15.68 -4.85
N ARG A 130 11.51 15.81 -4.14
CA ARG A 130 12.79 15.25 -4.53
C ARG A 130 12.74 13.73 -4.57
N VAL A 131 12.25 13.12 -3.48
CA VAL A 131 12.05 11.66 -3.39
C VAL A 131 11.13 11.15 -4.49
N LEU A 132 9.99 11.82 -4.70
CA LEU A 132 9.04 11.43 -5.76
C LEU A 132 9.70 11.45 -7.14
N ASN A 133 10.48 12.49 -7.45
CA ASN A 133 11.09 12.62 -8.77
C ASN A 133 12.27 11.65 -8.98
N GLU A 134 13.14 11.49 -7.99
CA GLU A 134 14.35 10.67 -8.12
C GLU A 134 14.06 9.17 -8.07
N LEU A 135 13.03 8.74 -7.32
CA LEU A 135 12.64 7.33 -7.28
C LEU A 135 11.66 6.95 -8.39
N ARG A 136 11.01 7.91 -9.06
CA ARG A 136 10.03 7.64 -10.12
C ARG A 136 10.57 6.69 -11.20
N PRO A 137 11.78 6.88 -11.78
CA PRO A 137 12.27 5.97 -12.81
C PRO A 137 12.39 4.51 -12.33
N MET A 138 12.70 4.30 -11.05
CA MET A 138 12.78 2.96 -10.46
C MET A 138 11.38 2.36 -10.29
N HIS A 139 10.41 3.16 -9.82
CA HIS A 139 9.03 2.72 -9.70
C HIS A 139 8.37 2.46 -11.06
N GLU A 140 8.65 3.28 -12.07
CA GLU A 140 8.15 3.09 -13.45
C GLU A 140 8.78 1.85 -14.08
N ALA A 141 10.07 1.60 -13.87
CA ALA A 141 10.72 0.37 -14.31
C ALA A 141 10.11 -0.88 -13.66
N TRP A 142 9.66 -0.78 -12.40
CA TRP A 142 8.95 -1.86 -11.71
C TRP A 142 7.48 -2.00 -12.16
N ALA A 143 6.78 -0.88 -12.36
CA ALA A 143 5.37 -0.88 -12.72
C ALA A 143 5.11 -1.15 -14.21
N GLY A 144 6.10 -0.92 -15.07
CA GLY A 144 5.99 -1.03 -16.52
C GLY A 144 5.09 0.03 -17.17
N ILE A 145 4.76 1.09 -16.44
CA ILE A 145 3.90 2.21 -16.87
C ILE A 145 4.43 3.53 -16.31
N ASP A 146 4.05 4.64 -16.94
CA ASP A 146 4.34 5.98 -16.45
C ASP A 146 3.57 6.25 -15.14
N LEU A 147 4.26 6.82 -14.15
CA LEU A 147 3.69 7.06 -12.83
C LEU A 147 3.66 8.55 -12.50
N VAL A 148 2.52 9.00 -11.96
CA VAL A 148 2.38 10.33 -11.37
C VAL A 148 2.54 10.20 -9.86
N GLY A 149 3.58 10.83 -9.31
CA GLY A 149 3.81 10.87 -7.87
C GLY A 149 2.63 11.51 -7.16
N ASN A 150 1.94 10.74 -6.31
CA ASN A 150 0.78 11.21 -5.58
C ASN A 150 1.20 11.83 -4.23
N ASN A 151 1.82 11.02 -3.37
CA ASN A 151 2.15 11.39 -2.00
C ASN A 151 3.57 10.95 -1.62
N ALA A 152 4.29 11.85 -0.96
CA ALA A 152 5.44 11.53 -0.12
C ALA A 152 5.30 12.34 1.17
N TYR A 153 5.65 11.73 2.30
CA TYR A 153 5.55 12.35 3.61
C TYR A 153 6.88 12.21 4.36
N GLY A 154 6.94 12.83 5.54
CA GLY A 154 8.11 12.79 6.42
C GLY A 154 8.45 11.39 6.95
N PHE A 155 9.38 11.34 7.89
CA PHE A 155 9.88 10.09 8.43
C PHE A 155 9.07 9.65 9.64
N ARG A 156 8.42 8.50 9.56
CA ARG A 156 7.93 7.76 10.72
C ARG A 156 9.07 6.93 11.31
N LEU A 157 9.40 7.17 12.57
CA LEU A 157 10.45 6.48 13.29
C LEU A 157 9.84 5.61 14.38
N TYR A 158 9.81 4.30 14.12
CA TYR A 158 9.37 3.30 15.09
C TYR A 158 10.36 3.21 16.24
N ARG A 159 9.83 2.95 17.44
CA ARG A 159 10.62 2.81 18.66
C ARG A 159 10.74 1.33 19.01
N ASN A 160 11.62 1.02 19.95
CA ASN A 160 11.71 -0.34 20.48
C ASN A 160 10.32 -0.80 20.92
N GLU A 161 10.00 -2.06 20.61
CA GLU A 161 8.72 -2.72 20.88
C GLU A 161 7.54 -2.25 20.01
N SER A 162 7.75 -1.36 19.04
CA SER A 162 6.71 -1.03 18.07
C SER A 162 6.50 -2.18 17.07
N ALA A 163 5.24 -2.51 16.78
CA ALA A 163 4.84 -3.48 15.77
C ALA A 163 3.74 -2.90 14.87
N LEU A 164 3.82 -3.17 13.57
CA LEU A 164 2.81 -2.75 12.59
C LEU A 164 1.99 -3.97 12.20
N PHE A 165 0.67 -3.84 12.24
CA PHE A 165 -0.21 -4.93 11.80
C PHE A 165 0.00 -5.24 10.33
N MET A 166 -0.22 -6.49 9.95
CA MET A 166 -0.26 -6.88 8.55
C MET A 166 -1.37 -6.10 7.85
N HIS A 167 -1.01 -5.24 6.90
CA HIS A 167 -1.94 -4.41 6.14
C HIS A 167 -1.47 -4.30 4.68
N VAL A 168 -2.35 -3.78 3.82
CA VAL A 168 -2.05 -3.34 2.47
C VAL A 168 -2.29 -1.83 2.41
N ASP A 169 -1.37 -1.08 1.82
CA ASP A 169 -1.48 0.37 1.61
C ASP A 169 -2.45 0.77 0.48
#